data_AF-A0A1A3QDB6-F1
#
_entry.id   AF-A0A1A3QDB6-F1
#
_cell.length_a   1.000
_cell.length_b   1.000
_cell.length_c   1.000
_cell.angle_alpha   90.00
_cell.angle_beta   90.00
_cell.angle_gamma   90.00
#
_symmetry.space_group_name_H-M   'P 1'
#
loop_
_entity.id
_entity.type
_entity.pdbx_description
1 polymer ?
#
loop_
_entity_poly.entity_id
_entity_poly.type
_entity_poly.pdbx_seq_one_letter_code
_entity_poly.pdbx_strand_id
1 'polypeptide(L)'
;MIGTRTAAAARAAGVAMLAGATALGLAVGTAHAAPDPPRGEGTLYGNPAAAAPFWRYQGYEDDCVEMAVADVVGELTGKPPSEQAIVKLAQSTPSTVHPGPIYTKPKKRKPGSGTAFDDEPALLAHYGIHATSTDSDNAAKAGVPTGMSALEQALGKGRKAIVGVNSEVIWREPVEDKTPDGQPEANHAVVVTGVDTAAGVVHLNDSGTEQGRDEQVPIDVFARSWASSDEQMTVTG
;
A
#
# COMPACT_ATOMS: atom_id res chain seq x y z
N MET A 1 35.67 -48.53 -41.26
CA MET A 1 36.42 -47.26 -41.37
C MET A 1 36.45 -46.66 -39.97
N ILE A 2 37.57 -46.82 -39.26
CA ILE A 2 38.52 -45.73 -38.94
C ILE A 2 37.76 -44.56 -38.27
N GLY A 3 37.86 -44.27 -36.99
CA GLY A 3 38.76 -44.71 -35.95
C GLY A 3 39.16 -43.49 -35.10
N THR A 4 39.15 -43.66 -33.77
CA THR A 4 40.09 -43.05 -32.80
C THR A 4 40.04 -41.52 -32.60
N ARG A 5 40.32 -40.88 -31.45
CA ARG A 5 41.01 -41.16 -30.17
C ARG A 5 40.63 -39.96 -29.25
N THR A 6 40.12 -40.18 -28.04
CA THR A 6 40.82 -40.13 -26.73
C THR A 6 41.82 -38.99 -26.48
N ALA A 7 41.67 -38.38 -25.29
CA ALA A 7 42.67 -37.90 -24.31
C ALA A 7 42.48 -36.41 -23.98
N ALA A 8 42.03 -36.04 -22.77
CA ALA A 8 42.82 -35.93 -21.52
C ALA A 8 43.83 -34.75 -21.60
N ALA A 9 44.10 -33.92 -20.61
CA ALA A 9 43.64 -33.67 -19.26
C ALA A 9 44.34 -32.37 -18.80
N ALA A 10 43.93 -31.87 -17.62
CA ALA A 10 44.79 -31.24 -16.62
C ALA A 10 45.16 -29.73 -16.73
N ARG A 11 44.63 -29.02 -15.72
CA ARG A 11 45.33 -28.24 -14.68
C ARG A 11 46.09 -26.95 -15.04
N ALA A 12 45.62 -25.92 -14.34
CA ALA A 12 46.38 -24.95 -13.54
C ALA A 12 47.24 -23.90 -14.29
N ALA A 13 46.95 -22.63 -14.00
CA ALA A 13 47.85 -21.74 -13.26
C ALA A 13 47.24 -20.32 -13.24
N GLY A 14 47.23 -19.69 -12.08
CA GLY A 14 46.98 -18.26 -11.98
C GLY A 14 48.24 -17.46 -12.34
N VAL A 15 48.04 -16.26 -12.88
CA VAL A 15 49.00 -15.16 -12.82
C VAL A 15 48.20 -13.87 -12.63
N ALA A 16 48.42 -13.21 -11.50
CA ALA A 16 48.09 -11.81 -11.29
C ALA A 16 49.18 -10.93 -11.94
N MET A 17 48.84 -9.74 -12.45
CA MET A 17 49.60 -8.48 -12.24
C MET A 17 48.95 -7.29 -13.00
N LEU A 18 48.57 -6.29 -12.19
CA LEU A 18 48.80 -4.84 -12.28
C LEU A 18 48.31 -3.94 -13.44
N ALA A 19 47.62 -2.89 -12.97
CA ALA A 19 47.79 -1.46 -13.28
C ALA A 19 47.07 -0.84 -14.49
N GLY A 20 46.05 -0.03 -14.16
CA GLY A 20 46.06 1.41 -14.44
C GLY A 20 45.51 1.89 -15.77
N ALA A 21 44.31 2.48 -15.74
CA ALA A 21 43.98 3.65 -16.55
C ALA A 21 42.88 4.46 -15.86
N THR A 22 43.21 5.72 -15.57
CA THR A 22 42.33 6.77 -15.08
C THR A 22 41.30 7.18 -16.13
N ALA A 23 40.06 7.39 -15.71
CA ALA A 23 39.13 8.26 -16.41
C ALA A 23 38.44 9.16 -15.36
N LEU A 24 38.87 10.41 -15.28
CA LEU A 24 38.07 11.47 -14.68
C LEU A 24 36.84 11.68 -15.56
N GLY A 25 35.70 11.12 -15.16
CA GLY A 25 34.40 11.50 -15.67
C GLY A 25 33.77 12.52 -14.72
N LEU A 26 33.79 13.80 -15.10
CA LEU A 26 32.94 14.82 -14.49
C LEU A 26 31.49 14.54 -14.88
N ALA A 27 30.80 13.71 -14.09
CA ALA A 27 29.34 13.62 -14.15
C ALA A 27 28.78 14.61 -13.13
N VAL A 28 28.15 15.67 -13.62
CA VAL A 28 27.23 16.50 -12.81
C VAL A 28 26.01 15.63 -12.56
N GLY A 29 26.09 14.77 -11.54
CA GLY A 29 24.96 14.00 -11.05
C GLY A 29 24.10 14.89 -10.17
N THR A 30 22.81 15.02 -10.50
CA THR A 30 21.82 15.41 -9.52
C THR A 30 21.83 14.32 -8.44
N ALA A 31 22.42 14.63 -7.29
CA ALA A 31 22.45 13.75 -6.15
C ALA A 31 21.01 13.53 -5.67
N HIS A 32 20.37 12.50 -6.20
CA HIS A 32 19.27 11.85 -5.50
C HIS A 32 19.93 11.18 -4.31
N ALA A 33 19.70 11.72 -3.11
CA ALA A 33 20.10 11.07 -1.89
C ALA A 33 19.46 9.68 -1.89
N ALA A 34 20.28 8.63 -1.97
CA ALA A 34 19.82 7.29 -1.68
C ALA A 34 19.25 7.28 -0.25
N PRO A 35 18.16 6.55 0.03
CA PRO A 35 17.62 6.47 1.38
C PRO A 35 18.72 6.04 2.36
N ASP A 36 18.78 6.71 3.52
CA ASP A 36 19.70 6.32 4.59
C ASP A 36 19.44 4.84 4.96
N PRO A 37 20.49 4.03 5.16
CA PRO A 37 20.30 2.65 5.59
C PRO A 37 19.66 2.60 6.99
N PRO A 38 18.84 1.57 7.27
CA PRO A 38 18.35 1.19 8.61
C PRO A 38 19.35 1.45 9.73
N ARG A 39 19.10 2.43 10.61
CA ARG A 39 20.02 2.78 11.70
C ARG A 39 19.93 1.86 12.93
N GLY A 40 19.07 0.83 12.91
CA GLY A 40 18.90 -0.11 14.02
C GLY A 40 18.25 0.48 15.28
N GLU A 41 17.84 1.75 15.26
CA GLU A 41 17.16 2.48 16.35
C GLU A 41 15.64 2.63 16.12
N GLY A 42 15.08 1.89 15.15
CA GLY A 42 13.67 2.01 14.79
C GLY A 42 12.74 1.12 15.62
N THR A 43 11.46 1.50 15.61
CA THR A 43 10.33 0.80 16.21
C THR A 43 9.39 0.27 15.12
N LEU A 44 8.84 -0.92 15.34
CA LEU A 44 7.68 -1.44 14.61
C LEU A 44 6.40 -0.99 15.32
N TYR A 45 5.61 -0.16 14.65
CA TYR A 45 4.25 0.21 15.07
C TYR A 45 3.24 -0.71 14.38
N GLY A 46 2.22 -1.16 15.10
CA GLY A 46 1.23 -2.12 14.57
C GLY A 46 1.65 -3.58 14.74
N ASN A 47 0.97 -4.48 14.04
CA ASN A 47 1.26 -5.93 14.09
C ASN A 47 0.93 -6.59 12.75
N PRO A 48 1.82 -6.44 11.74
CA PRO A 48 1.59 -6.97 10.40
C PRO A 48 1.33 -8.48 10.37
N ALA A 49 2.07 -9.25 11.19
CA ALA A 49 1.91 -10.70 11.27
C ALA A 49 0.52 -11.13 11.76
N ALA A 50 -0.12 -10.35 12.66
CA ALA A 50 -1.48 -10.62 13.12
C ALA A 50 -2.55 -10.17 12.11
N ALA A 51 -2.26 -9.17 11.29
CA ALA A 51 -3.17 -8.64 10.27
C ALA A 51 -3.16 -9.47 8.98
N ALA A 52 -1.99 -9.98 8.57
CA ALA A 52 -1.78 -10.73 7.33
C ALA A 52 -2.80 -11.87 7.06
N PRO A 53 -3.31 -12.62 8.06
CA PRO A 53 -4.33 -13.64 7.82
C PRO A 53 -5.70 -13.12 7.35
N PHE A 54 -5.98 -11.82 7.50
CA PHE A 54 -7.26 -11.21 7.12
C PHE A 54 -7.27 -10.68 5.69
N TRP A 55 -6.09 -10.41 5.11
CA TRP A 55 -5.93 -10.06 3.71
C TRP A 55 -6.64 -11.03 2.76
N ARG A 56 -7.35 -10.48 1.76
CA ARG A 56 -7.94 -11.24 0.65
C ARG A 56 -7.74 -10.44 -0.63
N TYR A 57 -7.35 -11.14 -1.71
CA TYR A 57 -7.34 -10.57 -3.05
C TYR A 57 -8.75 -10.18 -3.48
N GLN A 58 -8.90 -9.00 -4.08
CA GLN A 58 -10.17 -8.52 -4.59
C GLN A 58 -10.52 -9.17 -5.93
N GLY A 59 -11.81 -9.42 -6.15
CA GLY A 59 -12.33 -10.03 -7.37
C GLY A 59 -12.95 -9.03 -8.33
N TYR A 60 -13.22 -7.80 -7.90
CA TYR A 60 -13.62 -6.69 -8.77
C TYR A 60 -12.48 -5.67 -8.85
N GLU A 61 -12.33 -5.00 -9.99
CA GLU A 61 -11.25 -4.01 -10.19
C GLU A 61 -11.41 -2.76 -9.30
N ASP A 62 -12.60 -2.54 -8.74
CA ASP A 62 -12.99 -1.28 -8.13
C ASP A 62 -13.64 -1.43 -6.74
N ASP A 63 -13.40 -2.53 -6.02
CA ASP A 63 -13.90 -2.77 -4.66
C ASP A 63 -12.80 -2.82 -3.58
N CYS A 64 -11.67 -2.14 -3.82
CA CYS A 64 -10.55 -2.07 -2.88
C CYS A 64 -10.94 -1.50 -1.51
N VAL A 65 -11.84 -0.50 -1.47
CA VAL A 65 -12.36 0.06 -0.22
C VAL A 65 -13.14 -0.99 0.58
N GLU A 66 -14.04 -1.72 -0.06
CA GLU A 66 -14.81 -2.79 0.57
C GLU A 66 -13.89 -3.87 1.13
N MET A 67 -12.86 -4.24 0.37
CA MET A 67 -11.90 -5.26 0.79
C MET A 67 -11.02 -4.80 1.95
N ALA A 68 -10.58 -3.54 1.96
CA ALA A 68 -9.88 -2.93 3.09
C ALA A 68 -10.75 -2.87 4.36
N VAL A 69 -12.05 -2.52 4.22
CA VAL A 69 -13.01 -2.56 5.32
C VAL A 69 -13.19 -4.00 5.83
N ALA A 70 -13.34 -4.98 4.94
CA ALA A 70 -13.50 -6.38 5.32
C ALA A 70 -12.29 -6.91 6.09
N ASP A 71 -11.08 -6.52 5.70
CA ASP A 71 -9.84 -6.83 6.40
C ASP A 71 -9.84 -6.24 7.82
N VAL A 72 -10.06 -4.93 7.97
CA VAL A 72 -10.14 -4.26 9.29
C VAL A 72 -11.21 -4.87 10.20
N VAL A 73 -12.37 -5.22 9.66
CA VAL A 73 -13.41 -5.96 10.41
C VAL A 73 -12.87 -7.31 10.87
N GLY A 74 -12.17 -8.02 10.01
CA GLY A 74 -11.48 -9.26 10.34
C GLY A 74 -10.48 -9.09 11.49
N GLU A 75 -9.60 -8.11 11.39
CA GLU A 75 -8.60 -7.82 12.42
C GLU A 75 -9.20 -7.54 13.79
N LEU A 76 -10.32 -6.80 13.86
CA LEU A 76 -10.95 -6.40 15.11
C LEU A 76 -11.90 -7.45 15.69
N THR A 77 -12.50 -8.29 14.84
CA THR A 77 -13.56 -9.23 15.27
C THR A 77 -13.19 -10.70 15.14
N GLY A 78 -12.09 -11.01 14.45
CA GLY A 78 -11.70 -12.35 14.02
C GLY A 78 -12.61 -12.95 12.93
N LYS A 79 -13.57 -12.18 12.39
CA LYS A 79 -14.61 -12.65 11.47
C LYS A 79 -14.80 -11.67 10.31
N PRO A 80 -13.91 -11.69 9.31
CA PRO A 80 -14.07 -10.81 8.15
C PRO A 80 -15.35 -11.20 7.38
N PRO A 81 -16.14 -10.24 6.88
CA PRO A 81 -17.19 -10.53 5.91
C PRO A 81 -16.57 -11.07 4.62
N SER A 82 -17.35 -11.81 3.82
CA SER A 82 -16.93 -12.12 2.46
C SER A 82 -17.01 -10.88 1.57
N GLU A 83 -16.20 -10.84 0.50
CA GLU A 83 -16.28 -9.82 -0.56
C GLU A 83 -17.73 -9.59 -1.02
N GLN A 84 -18.46 -10.66 -1.34
CA GLN A 84 -19.86 -10.56 -1.74
C GLN A 84 -20.74 -9.88 -0.67
N ALA A 85 -20.49 -10.14 0.61
CA ALA A 85 -21.26 -9.56 1.69
C ALA A 85 -20.94 -8.07 1.88
N ILE A 86 -19.67 -7.67 1.88
CA ILE A 86 -19.27 -6.27 2.04
C ILE A 86 -19.66 -5.42 0.82
N VAL A 87 -19.52 -5.96 -0.39
CA VAL A 87 -19.98 -5.31 -1.63
C VAL A 87 -21.50 -5.14 -1.62
N LYS A 88 -22.27 -6.14 -1.18
CA LYS A 88 -23.72 -6.00 -1.06
C LYS A 88 -24.11 -4.95 -0.02
N LEU A 89 -23.38 -4.88 1.09
CA LEU A 89 -23.58 -3.84 2.10
C LEU A 89 -23.38 -2.46 1.46
N ALA A 90 -22.25 -2.24 0.79
CA ALA A 90 -21.92 -0.97 0.14
C ALA A 90 -22.95 -0.56 -0.93
N GLN A 91 -23.45 -1.51 -1.72
CA GLN A 91 -24.54 -1.26 -2.69
C GLN A 91 -25.88 -0.88 -2.06
N SER A 92 -26.09 -1.18 -0.78
CA SER A 92 -27.34 -0.91 -0.04
C SER A 92 -27.22 0.23 0.96
N THR A 93 -26.02 0.74 1.18
CA THR A 93 -25.75 1.82 2.13
C THR A 93 -25.67 3.13 1.36
N PRO A 94 -26.45 4.17 1.73
CA PRO A 94 -26.31 5.48 1.12
C PRO A 94 -24.91 6.06 1.34
N SER A 95 -24.31 6.64 0.31
CA SER A 95 -23.06 7.39 0.43
C SER A 95 -23.27 8.65 1.25
N THR A 96 -22.25 9.00 2.03
CA THR A 96 -22.12 10.22 2.81
C THR A 96 -21.47 11.35 2.01
N VAL A 97 -20.83 11.02 0.88
CA VAL A 97 -20.08 11.93 0.01
C VAL A 97 -20.91 12.38 -1.19
N HIS A 98 -21.69 11.48 -1.79
CA HIS A 98 -22.47 11.76 -2.99
C HIS A 98 -23.88 11.15 -2.96
N PRO A 99 -24.82 11.60 -3.82
CA PRO A 99 -26.13 10.96 -3.92
C PRO A 99 -26.01 9.50 -4.39
N GLY A 100 -26.80 8.60 -3.80
CA GLY A 100 -26.86 7.19 -4.18
C GLY A 100 -26.17 6.25 -3.20
N PRO A 101 -25.94 4.98 -3.57
CA PRO A 101 -25.23 4.03 -2.72
C PRO A 101 -23.72 4.32 -2.69
N ILE A 102 -23.03 3.85 -1.64
CA ILE A 102 -21.56 3.90 -1.48
C ILE A 102 -20.88 3.28 -2.70
N TYR A 103 -21.34 2.09 -3.12
CA TYR A 103 -20.73 1.38 -4.24
C TYR A 103 -21.74 1.00 -5.31
N THR A 104 -21.33 1.14 -6.57
CA THR A 104 -22.08 0.63 -7.72
C THR A 104 -21.16 -0.15 -8.63
N LYS A 105 -21.34 -1.48 -8.65
CA LYS A 105 -20.61 -2.37 -9.54
C LYS A 105 -20.53 -1.86 -10.98
N PRO A 106 -19.37 -2.03 -11.65
CA PRO A 106 -19.22 -1.79 -13.06
C PRO A 106 -20.29 -2.53 -13.86
N LYS A 107 -20.86 -1.85 -14.87
CA LYS A 107 -21.71 -2.50 -15.87
C LYS A 107 -20.87 -2.71 -17.12
N LYS A 108 -21.21 -3.69 -17.97
CA LYS A 108 -20.46 -4.06 -19.20
C LYS A 108 -20.00 -2.90 -20.12
N ARG A 109 -20.57 -1.70 -19.99
CA ARG A 109 -20.26 -0.50 -20.78
C ARG A 109 -20.07 0.77 -19.95
N LYS A 110 -19.96 0.64 -18.63
CA LYS A 110 -19.71 1.74 -17.71
C LYS A 110 -18.75 1.24 -16.64
N PRO A 111 -17.49 1.71 -16.62
CA PRO A 111 -16.62 1.43 -15.48
C PRO A 111 -17.34 1.87 -14.21
N GLY A 112 -17.16 1.12 -13.13
CA GLY A 112 -17.61 1.58 -11.83
C GLY A 112 -16.76 2.76 -11.40
N SER A 113 -17.27 3.52 -10.44
CA SER A 113 -16.59 4.71 -9.91
C SER A 113 -15.78 4.40 -8.66
N GLY A 114 -15.66 3.12 -8.30
CA GLY A 114 -15.19 2.70 -6.99
C GLY A 114 -16.09 3.24 -5.87
N THR A 115 -15.48 3.41 -4.72
CA THR A 115 -16.07 3.96 -3.50
C THR A 115 -15.22 5.14 -3.03
N ALA A 116 -15.86 6.22 -2.57
CA ALA A 116 -15.14 7.33 -1.96
C ALA A 116 -14.53 6.90 -0.61
N PHE A 117 -13.26 7.22 -0.34
CA PHE A 117 -12.59 6.83 0.90
C PHE A 117 -13.32 7.33 2.16
N ASP A 118 -13.94 8.51 2.09
CA ASP A 118 -14.76 9.08 3.17
C ASP A 118 -16.02 8.27 3.53
N ASP A 119 -16.42 7.29 2.71
CA ASP A 119 -17.52 6.37 3.02
C ASP A 119 -17.09 5.14 3.84
N GLU A 120 -15.79 4.89 4.01
CA GLU A 120 -15.24 3.79 4.83
C GLU A 120 -15.81 3.75 6.26
N PRO A 121 -15.93 4.88 7.00
CA PRO A 121 -16.53 4.88 8.34
C PRO A 121 -17.98 4.39 8.36
N ALA A 122 -18.76 4.66 7.32
CA ALA A 122 -20.16 4.23 7.24
C ALA A 122 -20.26 2.69 7.10
N LEU A 123 -19.36 2.08 6.33
CA LEU A 123 -19.28 0.63 6.20
C LEU A 123 -18.77 -0.02 7.51
N LEU A 124 -17.73 0.54 8.14
CA LEU A 124 -17.22 0.06 9.43
C LEU A 124 -18.27 0.15 10.54
N ALA A 125 -19.07 1.21 10.57
CA ALA A 125 -20.14 1.41 11.55
C ALA A 125 -21.21 0.30 11.51
N HIS A 126 -21.46 -0.31 10.34
CA HIS A 126 -22.35 -1.47 10.22
C HIS A 126 -21.91 -2.64 11.10
N TYR A 127 -20.60 -2.81 11.27
CA TYR A 127 -19.99 -3.87 12.09
C TYR A 127 -19.75 -3.42 13.55
N GLY A 128 -20.28 -2.25 13.94
CA GLY A 128 -20.09 -1.70 15.29
C GLY A 128 -18.70 -1.12 15.53
N ILE A 129 -17.91 -0.88 14.47
CA ILE A 129 -16.58 -0.28 14.56
C ILE A 129 -16.73 1.21 14.30
N HIS A 130 -16.44 2.02 15.32
CA HIS A 130 -16.33 3.46 15.13
C HIS A 130 -15.01 3.77 14.43
N ALA A 131 -15.05 4.59 13.39
CA ALA A 131 -13.87 5.09 12.70
C ALA A 131 -14.08 6.55 12.28
N THR A 132 -12.99 7.23 11.99
CA THR A 132 -12.98 8.61 11.52
C THR A 132 -12.09 8.70 10.31
N SER A 133 -12.62 9.26 9.23
CA SER A 133 -11.83 9.66 8.06
C SER A 133 -11.18 11.01 8.32
N THR A 134 -9.91 11.15 7.96
CA THR A 134 -9.14 12.38 8.04
C THR A 134 -8.17 12.51 6.87
N ASP A 135 -7.92 13.75 6.45
CA ASP A 135 -6.89 14.13 5.48
C ASP A 135 -6.21 15.43 5.94
N SER A 136 -5.26 15.93 5.15
CA SER A 136 -4.50 17.14 5.48
C SER A 136 -5.37 18.40 5.57
N ASP A 137 -6.46 18.46 4.80
CA ASP A 137 -7.35 19.62 4.71
C ASP A 137 -8.40 19.62 5.84
N ASN A 138 -8.81 18.44 6.30
CA ASN A 138 -9.94 18.26 7.20
C ASN A 138 -9.55 17.85 8.63
N ALA A 139 -8.28 17.51 8.90
CA ALA A 139 -7.83 16.97 10.19
C ALA A 139 -8.26 17.81 11.41
N ALA A 140 -8.20 19.14 11.29
CA ALA A 140 -8.63 20.05 12.36
C ALA A 140 -10.14 19.93 12.68
N LYS A 141 -10.96 19.68 11.65
CA LYS A 141 -12.41 19.50 11.77
C LYS A 141 -12.76 18.08 12.21
N ALA A 142 -12.05 17.07 11.69
CA ALA A 142 -12.21 15.67 12.06
C ALA A 142 -11.79 15.40 13.51
N GLY A 143 -10.90 16.23 14.08
CA GLY A 143 -10.36 16.05 15.43
C GLY A 143 -9.38 14.88 15.52
N VAL A 144 -8.94 14.36 14.38
CA VAL A 144 -7.99 13.26 14.24
C VAL A 144 -6.88 13.78 13.31
N PRO A 145 -5.60 13.73 13.72
CA PRO A 145 -4.51 14.14 12.86
C PRO A 145 -4.23 13.09 11.77
N THR A 146 -3.65 13.52 10.65
CA THR A 146 -3.08 12.64 9.62
C THR A 146 -1.54 12.76 9.53
N GLY A 147 -0.92 12.06 8.58
CA GLY A 147 0.51 12.01 8.34
C GLY A 147 1.22 10.88 9.10
N MET A 148 2.49 10.62 8.73
CA MET A 148 3.26 9.46 9.22
C MET A 148 3.28 9.35 10.75
N SER A 149 3.51 10.46 11.47
CA SER A 149 3.53 10.43 12.94
C SER A 149 2.16 10.13 13.56
N ALA A 150 1.05 10.51 12.92
CA ALA A 150 -0.29 10.18 13.38
C ALA A 150 -0.61 8.71 13.13
N LEU A 151 -0.22 8.19 11.95
CA LEU A 151 -0.34 6.79 11.56
C LEU A 151 0.44 5.87 12.53
N GLU A 152 1.71 6.17 12.78
CA GLU A 152 2.55 5.45 13.75
C GLU A 152 1.91 5.42 15.15
N GLN A 153 1.41 6.56 15.63
CA GLN A 153 0.73 6.64 16.93
C GLN A 153 -0.57 5.85 16.98
N ALA A 154 -1.35 5.85 15.89
CA ALA A 154 -2.58 5.09 15.81
C ALA A 154 -2.30 3.59 15.88
N LEU A 155 -1.37 3.11 15.04
CA LEU A 155 -0.94 1.71 14.99
C LEU A 155 -0.30 1.27 16.32
N GLY A 156 0.52 2.11 16.93
CA GLY A 156 1.11 1.86 18.26
C GLY A 156 0.08 1.74 19.38
N LYS A 157 -1.10 2.32 19.22
CA LYS A 157 -2.25 2.18 20.14
C LYS A 157 -3.16 0.99 19.78
N GLY A 158 -2.81 0.21 18.75
CA GLY A 158 -3.61 -0.92 18.27
C GLY A 158 -4.83 -0.54 17.42
N ARG A 159 -4.95 0.74 17.03
CA ARG A 159 -6.00 1.20 16.10
C ARG A 159 -5.66 0.71 14.69
N LYS A 160 -6.68 0.53 13.85
CA LYS A 160 -6.54 0.11 12.46
C LYS A 160 -6.66 1.30 11.53
N ALA A 161 -5.95 1.26 10.41
CA ALA A 161 -5.89 2.35 9.45
C ALA A 161 -6.07 1.83 8.02
N ILE A 162 -7.02 2.43 7.30
CA ILE A 162 -7.16 2.32 5.85
C ILE A 162 -6.67 3.65 5.26
N VAL A 163 -5.94 3.62 4.16
CA VAL A 163 -5.41 4.82 3.51
C VAL A 163 -5.70 4.81 2.01
N GLY A 164 -5.95 5.99 1.45
CA GLY A 164 -6.06 6.21 0.02
C GLY A 164 -4.69 6.45 -0.60
N VAL A 165 -4.32 5.68 -1.62
CA VAL A 165 -3.01 5.74 -2.29
C VAL A 165 -3.19 5.75 -3.80
N ASN A 166 -2.14 6.10 -4.54
CA ASN A 166 -2.02 5.72 -5.95
C ASN A 166 -1.36 4.33 -6.05
N SER A 167 -2.07 3.36 -6.61
CA SER A 167 -1.60 1.98 -6.71
C SER A 167 -0.35 1.84 -7.56
N GLU A 168 -0.27 2.54 -8.70
CA GLU A 168 0.88 2.44 -9.61
C GLU A 168 2.17 2.90 -8.93
N VAL A 169 2.11 3.89 -8.04
CA VAL A 169 3.28 4.32 -7.25
C VAL A 169 3.75 3.22 -6.29
N ILE A 170 2.85 2.57 -5.55
CA ILE A 170 3.25 1.52 -4.59
C ILE A 170 3.70 0.23 -5.29
N TRP A 171 3.07 -0.11 -6.41
CA TRP A 171 3.44 -1.25 -7.25
C TRP A 171 4.66 -0.97 -8.15
N ARG A 172 5.17 0.27 -8.14
CA ARG A 172 6.31 0.75 -8.95
C ARG A 172 6.09 0.59 -10.45
N GLU A 173 4.87 0.83 -10.86
CA GLU A 173 4.44 0.83 -12.24
C GLU A 173 4.44 2.26 -12.81
N PRO A 174 4.42 2.42 -14.15
CA PRO A 174 4.16 3.72 -14.75
C PRO A 174 2.81 4.26 -14.26
N VAL A 175 2.82 5.47 -13.69
CA VAL A 175 1.58 6.14 -13.26
C VAL A 175 0.77 6.52 -14.49
N GLU A 176 -0.46 6.03 -14.57
CA GLU A 176 -1.42 6.36 -15.64
C GLU A 176 -2.53 7.27 -15.09
N ASP A 177 -3.00 7.01 -13.87
CA ASP A 177 -4.01 7.85 -13.20
C ASP A 177 -3.37 9.12 -12.63
N LYS A 178 -3.71 10.25 -13.27
CA LYS A 178 -3.13 11.55 -12.98
C LYS A 178 -4.17 12.66 -12.95
N THR A 179 -3.93 13.57 -12.03
CA THR A 179 -4.52 14.91 -12.01
C THR A 179 -4.22 15.67 -13.32
N PRO A 180 -5.00 16.72 -13.67
CA PRO A 180 -4.78 17.50 -14.90
C PRO A 180 -3.40 18.15 -15.03
N ASP A 181 -2.72 18.42 -13.91
CA ASP A 181 -1.35 18.95 -13.84
C ASP A 181 -0.28 17.86 -13.82
N GLY A 182 -0.66 16.59 -13.92
CA GLY A 182 0.21 15.44 -14.16
C GLY A 182 0.77 14.78 -12.90
N GLN A 183 0.28 15.16 -11.70
CA GLN A 183 0.61 14.46 -10.46
C GLN A 183 -0.20 13.16 -10.35
N PRO A 184 0.33 12.11 -9.71
CA PRO A 184 -0.44 10.90 -9.42
C PRO A 184 -1.75 11.24 -8.69
N GLU A 185 -2.84 10.57 -9.08
CA GLU A 185 -4.14 10.69 -8.43
C GLU A 185 -4.42 9.44 -7.60
N ALA A 186 -4.96 9.59 -6.38
CA ALA A 186 -5.33 8.44 -5.57
C ALA A 186 -6.47 7.64 -6.21
N ASN A 187 -6.28 6.32 -6.32
CA ASN A 187 -7.20 5.41 -6.99
C ASN A 187 -7.41 4.10 -6.22
N HIS A 188 -6.72 3.91 -5.09
CA HIS A 188 -6.67 2.62 -4.41
C HIS A 188 -6.71 2.75 -2.88
N ALA A 189 -7.36 1.82 -2.21
CA ALA A 189 -7.42 1.75 -0.75
C ALA A 189 -6.64 0.53 -0.26
N VAL A 190 -5.79 0.72 0.76
CA VAL A 190 -5.00 -0.35 1.39
C VAL A 190 -5.08 -0.25 2.91
N VAL A 191 -4.93 -1.38 3.59
CA VAL A 191 -4.82 -1.39 5.06
C VAL A 191 -3.36 -1.27 5.45
N VAL A 192 -3.00 -0.26 6.25
CA VAL A 192 -1.68 -0.17 6.85
C VAL A 192 -1.66 -1.04 8.10
N THR A 193 -0.88 -2.12 8.07
CA THR A 193 -0.82 -3.09 9.16
C THR A 193 0.37 -2.87 10.09
N GLY A 194 1.37 -2.11 9.62
CA GLY A 194 2.46 -1.62 10.46
C GLY A 194 3.40 -0.63 9.77
N VAL A 195 4.18 0.08 10.59
CA VAL A 195 5.28 0.94 10.13
C VAL A 195 6.54 0.47 10.84
N ASP A 196 7.48 -0.10 10.10
CA ASP A 196 8.80 -0.51 10.60
C ASP A 196 9.83 0.57 10.27
N THR A 197 10.06 1.46 11.23
CA THR A 197 11.06 2.53 11.09
C THR A 197 12.49 2.02 11.17
N ALA A 198 12.72 0.80 11.65
CA ALA A 198 14.05 0.19 11.63
C ALA A 198 14.35 -0.31 10.23
N ALA A 199 13.44 -1.07 9.63
CA ALA A 199 13.57 -1.59 8.26
C ALA A 199 13.32 -0.53 7.18
N GLY A 200 12.68 0.58 7.52
CA GLY A 200 12.37 1.67 6.58
C GLY A 200 11.19 1.35 5.66
N VAL A 201 10.25 0.52 6.13
CA VAL A 201 9.11 0.04 5.33
C VAL A 201 7.78 0.23 6.04
N VAL A 202 6.72 0.37 5.25
CA VAL A 202 5.32 0.26 5.66
C VAL A 202 4.82 -1.10 5.22
N HIS A 203 4.15 -1.79 6.14
CA HIS A 203 3.51 -3.07 5.90
C HIS A 203 2.04 -2.85 5.53
N LEU A 204 1.61 -3.45 4.43
CA LEU A 204 0.28 -3.28 3.87
C LEU A 204 -0.42 -4.64 3.74
N ASN A 205 -1.73 -4.64 3.92
CA ASN A 205 -2.59 -5.61 3.28
C ASN A 205 -3.25 -4.92 2.07
N ASP A 206 -2.80 -5.28 0.88
CA ASP A 206 -3.23 -4.70 -0.40
C ASP A 206 -4.09 -5.70 -1.18
N SER A 207 -5.39 -5.48 -1.25
CA SER A 207 -6.29 -6.40 -1.97
C SER A 207 -6.11 -6.40 -3.49
N GLY A 208 -5.46 -5.38 -4.06
CA GLY A 208 -5.32 -5.15 -5.51
C GLY A 208 -4.26 -6.02 -6.19
N THR A 209 -3.45 -6.77 -5.42
CA THR A 209 -2.44 -7.67 -5.96
C THR A 209 -2.45 -9.03 -5.23
N GLU A 210 -2.28 -10.14 -5.95
CA GLU A 210 -2.24 -11.49 -5.35
C GLU A 210 -1.11 -11.66 -4.31
N GLN A 211 -0.12 -10.77 -4.33
CA GLN A 211 1.02 -10.74 -3.43
C GLN A 211 0.85 -9.73 -2.28
N GLY A 212 -0.32 -9.10 -2.15
CA GLY A 212 -0.54 -7.97 -1.26
C GLY A 212 -0.69 -8.32 0.22
N ARG A 213 -0.52 -9.59 0.60
CA ARG A 213 -0.49 -9.98 2.01
C ARG A 213 0.83 -9.57 2.65
N ASP A 214 0.77 -8.69 3.64
CA ASP A 214 1.98 -8.14 4.31
C ASP A 214 3.00 -7.59 3.30
N GLU A 215 2.50 -6.87 2.29
CA GLU A 215 3.33 -6.19 1.31
C GLU A 215 4.19 -5.12 2.00
N GLN A 216 5.49 -5.10 1.69
CA GLN A 216 6.43 -4.16 2.29
C GLN A 216 6.81 -3.10 1.26
N VAL A 217 6.36 -1.87 1.51
CA VAL A 217 6.62 -0.70 0.67
C VAL A 217 7.60 0.21 1.41
N PRO A 218 8.70 0.68 0.78
CA PRO A 218 9.57 1.68 1.41
C PRO A 218 8.79 2.92 1.86
N ILE A 219 9.11 3.45 3.05
CA ILE A 219 8.37 4.59 3.64
C ILE A 219 8.30 5.78 2.69
N ASP A 220 9.37 6.06 1.93
CA ASP A 220 9.39 7.17 0.98
C ASP A 220 8.47 6.94 -0.24
N VAL A 221 8.35 5.68 -0.70
CA VAL A 221 7.43 5.30 -1.77
C VAL A 221 5.99 5.40 -1.27
N PHE A 222 5.71 4.85 -0.08
CA PHE A 222 4.41 4.93 0.55
C PHE A 222 3.97 6.38 0.76
N ALA A 223 4.81 7.21 1.37
CA ALA A 223 4.48 8.61 1.65
C ALA A 223 4.22 9.42 0.36
N ARG A 224 4.98 9.18 -0.71
CA ARG A 224 4.72 9.82 -2.02
C ARG A 224 3.40 9.38 -2.63
N SER A 225 3.05 8.10 -2.50
CA SER A 225 1.77 7.60 -3.00
C SER A 225 0.61 8.11 -2.16
N TRP A 226 0.72 8.06 -0.83
CA TRP A 226 -0.30 8.52 0.09
C TRP A 226 -0.57 10.03 -0.01
N ALA A 227 0.44 10.82 -0.38
CA ALA A 227 0.26 12.24 -0.67
C ALA A 227 -0.70 12.52 -1.84
N SER A 228 -0.98 11.56 -2.74
CA SER A 228 -1.95 11.74 -3.83
C SER A 228 -3.41 11.81 -3.35
N SER A 229 -3.67 11.46 -2.09
CA SER A 229 -4.98 11.59 -1.42
C SER A 229 -4.96 12.66 -0.32
N ASP A 230 -4.00 13.59 -0.33
CA ASP A 230 -3.79 14.56 0.76
C ASP A 230 -3.57 13.87 2.13
N GLU A 231 -2.91 12.71 2.12
CA GLU A 231 -2.71 11.85 3.29
C GLU A 231 -4.06 11.36 3.88
N GLN A 232 -5.04 11.01 3.05
CA GLN A 232 -6.33 10.46 3.50
C GLN A 232 -6.15 9.15 4.26
N MET A 233 -6.71 9.08 5.47
CA MET A 233 -6.72 7.93 6.35
C MET A 233 -8.06 7.78 7.05
N THR A 234 -8.65 6.59 7.01
CA THR A 234 -9.70 6.18 7.96
C THR A 234 -9.07 5.40 9.10
N VAL A 235 -9.26 5.88 10.32
CA VAL A 235 -8.69 5.26 11.53
C VAL A 235 -9.78 4.88 12.54
N THR A 236 -9.70 3.66 13.07
CA THR A 236 -10.69 3.15 14.05
C THR A 236 -10.56 3.83 15.42
N GLY A 237 -11.62 3.88 16.21
CA GLY A 237 -11.65 4.46 17.56
C GLY A 237 -10.76 3.77 18.59
#